data_AF-A0A2T0M5K4-F1
#
_entry.id   AF-A0A2T0M5K4-F1
#
_cell.length_a   1.000
_cell.length_b   1.000
_cell.length_c   1.000
_cell.angle_alpha   90.00
_cell.angle_beta   90.00
_cell.angle_gamma   90.00
#
_symmetry.space_group_name_H-M   'P 1'
#
loop_
_entity.id
_entity.type
_entity.pdbx_description
1 polymer ?
#
loop_
_entity_poly.entity_id
_entity_poly.type
_entity_poly.pdbx_seq_one_letter_code
_entity_poly.pdbx_strand_id
1 'polypeptide(L)'
;MSDQRTGEPVEPDERDEPDEPVEPDEPGRRGAGDRDAQFRAFYRELRVDDQRAFYEAREREYDRAHHQSILVRNTLLLLSALLGVAGQFSTGTGRAACGVAAAVLAALAGAVTAFEALIGFAQLRKLYGDTAGNLRAAALDWQAAGPGAGVEERVERIERIFRTENGRWGQLMLQRQEGTPPDAGPAAPERP
;
A
#
# COMPACT_ATOMS: atom_id res chain seq x y z
N MET A 1 -34.78 87.64 -12.59
CA MET A 1 -33.96 86.46 -12.93
C MET A 1 -34.57 85.29 -12.18
N SER A 2 -35.74 84.74 -12.52
CA SER A 2 -36.24 84.34 -13.85
C SER A 2 -35.26 83.38 -14.53
N ASP A 3 -35.40 82.09 -14.27
CA ASP A 3 -35.82 81.16 -15.33
C ASP A 3 -36.49 79.91 -14.75
N GLN A 4 -37.70 79.64 -15.22
CA GLN A 4 -38.48 78.44 -14.99
C GLN A 4 -38.19 77.49 -16.17
N ARG A 5 -37.74 76.26 -15.90
CA ARG A 5 -37.90 75.17 -16.87
C ARG A 5 -38.53 73.95 -16.22
N THR A 6 -39.81 73.86 -16.52
CA THR A 6 -40.72 72.72 -16.46
C THR A 6 -40.38 71.71 -17.57
N GLY A 7 -40.59 70.42 -17.31
CA GLY A 7 -40.57 69.31 -18.28
C GLY A 7 -39.60 68.20 -17.86
N GLU A 8 -39.92 66.93 -17.77
CA GLU A 8 -41.11 66.11 -18.07
C GLU A 8 -40.98 64.85 -17.19
N PRO A 9 -42.08 64.18 -16.79
CA PRO A 9 -41.99 62.84 -16.22
C PRO A 9 -41.68 61.85 -17.35
N VAL A 10 -40.49 61.24 -17.31
CA VAL A 10 -40.14 60.10 -18.18
C VAL A 10 -40.96 58.90 -17.69
N GLU A 11 -41.95 58.50 -18.49
CA GLU A 11 -42.65 57.23 -18.31
C GLU A 11 -41.63 56.07 -18.33
N PRO A 12 -41.68 55.14 -17.37
CA PRO A 12 -40.90 53.92 -17.46
C PRO A 12 -41.45 53.10 -18.64
N ASP A 13 -40.60 52.99 -19.65
CA ASP A 13 -40.67 52.10 -20.79
C ASP A 13 -40.89 50.66 -20.29
N GLU A 14 -42.15 50.21 -20.28
CA GLU A 14 -42.57 48.81 -20.18
C GLU A 14 -42.06 48.08 -21.43
N ARG A 15 -40.75 47.85 -21.48
CA ARG A 15 -40.21 46.82 -22.35
C ARG A 15 -40.69 45.50 -21.78
N ASP A 16 -41.67 44.94 -22.45
CA ASP A 16 -41.84 43.50 -22.62
C ASP A 16 -40.44 42.89 -22.79
N GLU A 17 -39.82 42.46 -21.68
CA GLU A 17 -38.76 41.48 -21.75
C GLU A 17 -39.41 40.24 -22.36
N PRO A 18 -38.94 39.76 -23.52
CA PRO A 18 -39.47 38.53 -24.06
C PRO A 18 -39.28 37.46 -22.99
N ASP A 19 -40.39 36.86 -22.54
CA ASP A 19 -40.40 35.68 -21.67
C ASP A 19 -39.32 34.73 -22.21
N GLU A 20 -38.15 34.69 -21.53
CA GLU A 20 -37.15 33.68 -21.86
C GLU A 20 -37.87 32.35 -21.69
N PRO A 21 -37.88 31.49 -22.72
CA PRO A 21 -38.53 30.20 -22.61
C PRO A 21 -37.86 29.48 -21.44
N VAL A 22 -38.61 29.33 -20.35
CA VAL A 22 -38.22 28.52 -19.20
C VAL A 22 -38.01 27.12 -19.75
N GLU A 23 -36.75 26.78 -20.05
CA GLU A 23 -36.39 25.45 -20.50
C GLU A 23 -36.93 24.48 -19.43
N PRO A 24 -37.83 23.55 -19.81
CA PRO A 24 -38.39 22.62 -18.87
C PRO A 24 -37.26 21.82 -18.25
N ASP A 25 -37.12 21.99 -16.94
CA ASP A 25 -36.11 21.36 -16.11
C ASP A 25 -36.17 19.84 -16.33
N GLU A 26 -35.26 19.30 -17.16
CA GLU A 26 -35.38 17.93 -17.65
C GLU A 26 -35.37 16.94 -16.46
N PRO A 27 -36.47 16.17 -16.26
CA PRO A 27 -36.63 15.34 -15.06
C PRO A 27 -35.60 14.20 -14.95
N GLY A 28 -34.81 13.93 -15.99
CA GLY A 28 -33.73 12.94 -15.97
C GLY A 28 -32.43 13.38 -15.29
N ARG A 29 -32.16 14.68 -15.18
CA ARG A 29 -30.85 15.19 -14.74
C ARG A 29 -30.62 15.05 -13.22
N ARG A 30 -31.70 15.16 -12.42
CA ARG A 30 -31.64 15.00 -10.95
C ARG A 30 -31.41 13.55 -10.52
N GLY A 31 -31.94 12.58 -11.28
CA GLY A 31 -31.78 11.15 -10.97
C GLY A 31 -30.42 10.57 -11.35
N ALA A 32 -29.75 11.09 -12.38
CA ALA A 32 -28.41 10.65 -12.78
C ALA A 32 -27.33 11.11 -11.79
N GLY A 33 -27.39 12.38 -11.35
CA GLY A 33 -26.42 12.93 -10.38
C GLY A 33 -26.46 12.24 -9.02
N ASP A 34 -27.63 11.77 -8.58
CA ASP A 34 -27.78 11.01 -7.33
C ASP A 34 -27.14 9.61 -7.44
N ARG A 35 -27.35 8.89 -8.55
CA ARG A 35 -26.71 7.58 -8.79
C ARG A 35 -25.20 7.70 -8.92
N ASP A 36 -24.70 8.72 -9.60
CA ASP A 36 -23.26 8.96 -9.73
C ASP A 36 -22.64 9.27 -8.37
N ALA A 37 -23.30 10.08 -7.53
CA ALA A 37 -22.85 10.35 -6.17
C ALA A 37 -22.84 9.07 -5.31
N GLN A 38 -23.87 8.24 -5.40
CA GLN A 38 -23.95 6.96 -4.68
C GLN A 38 -22.87 5.98 -5.15
N PHE A 39 -22.66 5.84 -6.47
CA PHE A 39 -21.59 5.02 -7.03
C PHE A 39 -20.22 5.51 -6.55
N ARG A 40 -19.98 6.83 -6.57
CA ARG A 40 -18.71 7.40 -6.12
C ARG A 40 -18.45 7.14 -4.65
N ALA A 41 -19.47 7.27 -3.81
CA ALA A 41 -19.37 6.98 -2.38
C ALA A 41 -19.05 5.50 -2.16
N PHE A 42 -19.82 4.61 -2.78
CA PHE A 42 -19.67 3.16 -2.67
C PHE A 42 -18.31 2.67 -3.17
N TYR A 43 -17.88 3.13 -4.35
CA TYR A 43 -16.58 2.76 -4.92
C TYR A 43 -15.43 3.24 -4.03
N ARG A 44 -15.52 4.47 -3.49
CA ARG A 44 -14.49 4.98 -2.56
C ARG A 44 -14.40 4.10 -1.31
N GLU A 45 -15.53 3.83 -0.67
CA GLU A 45 -15.58 3.08 0.58
C GLU A 45 -15.05 1.65 0.38
N LEU A 46 -15.62 0.90 -0.56
CA LEU A 46 -15.33 -0.51 -0.71
C LEU A 46 -14.01 -0.78 -1.45
N ARG A 47 -13.69 0.02 -2.47
CA ARG A 47 -12.54 -0.26 -3.35
C ARG A 47 -11.28 0.46 -2.91
N VAL A 48 -11.40 1.65 -2.31
CA VAL A 48 -10.23 2.47 -1.94
C VAL A 48 -9.96 2.38 -0.45
N ASP A 49 -10.94 2.71 0.38
CA ASP A 49 -10.75 2.84 1.83
C ASP A 49 -10.51 1.45 2.48
N ASP A 50 -11.35 0.46 2.17
CA ASP A 50 -11.18 -0.92 2.67
C ASP A 50 -9.88 -1.57 2.19
N GLN A 51 -9.60 -1.49 0.89
CA GLN A 51 -8.36 -2.03 0.33
C GLN A 51 -7.13 -1.36 0.94
N ARG A 52 -7.14 -0.03 1.06
CA ARG A 52 -6.04 0.69 1.73
C ARG A 52 -5.84 0.18 3.16
N ALA A 53 -6.92 0.02 3.92
CA ALA A 53 -6.84 -0.49 5.29
C ALA A 53 -6.22 -1.91 5.33
N PHE A 54 -6.57 -2.77 4.37
CA PHE A 54 -5.93 -4.08 4.21
C PHE A 54 -4.42 -3.97 3.91
N TYR A 55 -4.02 -3.15 2.94
CA TYR A 55 -2.61 -2.96 2.58
C TYR A 55 -1.80 -2.40 3.76
N GLU A 56 -2.31 -1.40 4.48
CA GLU A 56 -1.67 -0.84 5.66
C GLU A 56 -1.56 -1.86 6.80
N ALA A 57 -2.59 -2.70 7.00
CA ALA A 57 -2.55 -3.76 8.00
C ALA A 57 -1.44 -4.78 7.68
N ARG A 58 -1.33 -5.18 6.41
CA ARG A 58 -0.30 -6.11 5.93
C ARG A 58 1.10 -5.51 6.02
N GLU A 59 1.28 -4.25 5.66
CA GLU A 59 2.54 -3.53 5.85
C GLU A 59 3.01 -3.62 7.32
N ARG A 60 2.12 -3.26 8.27
CA ARG A 60 2.44 -3.32 9.71
C ARG A 60 2.70 -4.73 10.22
N GLU A 61 2.03 -5.73 9.66
CA GLU A 61 2.27 -7.14 10.01
C GLU A 61 3.67 -7.59 9.60
N TYR A 62 4.07 -7.31 8.35
CA TYR A 62 5.40 -7.67 7.87
C TYR A 62 6.52 -6.85 8.50
N ASP A 63 6.25 -5.59 8.83
CA ASP A 63 7.19 -4.77 9.61
C ASP A 63 7.45 -5.38 10.99
N ARG A 64 6.40 -5.78 11.71
CA ARG A 64 6.54 -6.45 13.00
C ARG A 64 7.26 -7.79 12.86
N ALA A 65 6.92 -8.59 11.85
CA ALA A 65 7.57 -9.89 11.61
C ALA A 65 9.08 -9.75 11.36
N HIS A 66 9.48 -8.74 10.57
CA HIS A 66 10.89 -8.42 10.34
C HIS A 66 11.62 -7.98 11.63
N HIS A 67 11.01 -7.11 12.44
CA HIS A 67 11.61 -6.72 13.72
C HIS A 67 11.71 -7.92 14.69
N GLN A 68 10.71 -8.78 14.71
CA GLN A 68 10.73 -10.01 15.52
C GLN A 68 11.84 -10.97 15.07
N SER A 69 12.07 -11.15 13.77
CA SER A 69 13.16 -12.01 13.28
C SER A 69 14.53 -11.49 13.71
N ILE A 70 14.74 -10.18 13.61
CA ILE A 70 15.98 -9.51 14.08
C ILE A 70 16.18 -9.73 15.58
N LEU A 71 15.14 -9.51 16.39
CA LEU A 71 15.21 -9.67 17.84
C LEU A 71 15.53 -11.12 18.24
N VAL A 72 14.86 -12.10 17.63
CA VAL A 72 15.11 -13.53 17.88
C VAL A 72 16.53 -13.90 17.48
N ARG A 73 16.97 -13.53 16.29
CA ARG A 73 18.34 -13.78 15.81
C ARG A 73 19.39 -13.20 16.76
N ASN A 74 19.25 -11.93 17.13
CA ASN A 74 20.21 -11.25 17.99
C ASN A 74 20.24 -11.85 19.39
N THR A 75 19.09 -12.26 19.92
CA THR A 75 19.00 -12.96 21.21
C THR A 75 19.73 -14.30 21.16
N LEU A 76 19.52 -15.09 20.10
CA LEU A 76 20.21 -16.37 19.91
C LEU A 76 21.74 -16.18 19.80
N LEU A 77 22.19 -15.18 19.06
CA LEU A 77 23.62 -14.86 18.94
C LEU A 77 24.23 -14.38 20.25
N LEU A 78 23.50 -13.54 21.01
CA LEU A 78 23.96 -13.09 22.32
C LEU A 78 24.10 -14.26 23.31
N LEU A 79 23.09 -15.14 23.37
CA LEU A 79 23.14 -16.33 24.22
C LEU A 79 24.25 -17.29 23.78
N SER A 80 24.45 -17.46 22.47
CA SER A 80 25.56 -18.23 21.91
C SER A 80 26.92 -17.69 22.37
N ALA A 81 27.13 -16.37 22.28
CA ALA A 81 28.34 -15.71 22.75
C ALA A 81 28.56 -15.87 24.26
N LEU A 82 27.50 -15.69 25.07
CA LEU A 82 27.57 -15.87 26.53
C LEU A 82 27.95 -17.30 26.92
N LEU A 83 27.42 -18.32 26.24
CA LEU A 83 27.80 -19.71 26.48
C LEU A 83 29.26 -19.98 26.06
N GLY A 84 29.72 -19.36 24.97
CA GLY A 84 31.12 -19.41 24.57
C GLY A 84 32.06 -18.85 25.65
N VAL A 85 31.67 -17.76 26.31
CA VAL A 85 32.40 -17.17 27.45
C VAL A 85 32.31 -18.05 28.70
N ALA A 86 31.12 -18.54 29.05
CA ALA A 86 30.92 -19.43 30.20
C ALA A 86 31.75 -20.73 30.10
N GLY A 87 31.94 -21.25 28.88
CA GLY A 87 32.81 -22.38 28.61
C GLY A 87 34.29 -22.16 28.98
N GLN A 88 34.76 -20.91 29.08
CA GLN A 88 36.13 -20.62 29.55
C GLN A 88 36.30 -20.81 31.06
N PHE A 89 35.22 -20.65 31.83
CA PHE A 89 35.21 -20.84 33.27
C PHE A 89 34.81 -22.27 33.68
N SER A 90 34.44 -23.10 32.71
CA SER A 90 34.04 -24.50 32.92
C SER A 90 35.17 -25.45 32.53
N THR A 91 35.24 -26.61 33.20
CA THR A 91 36.22 -27.66 32.89
C THR A 91 35.52 -28.98 32.52
N GLY A 92 36.26 -29.89 31.90
CA GLY A 92 35.76 -31.22 31.51
C GLY A 92 34.52 -31.15 30.63
N THR A 93 33.52 -31.98 30.96
CA THR A 93 32.25 -32.10 30.22
C THR A 93 31.46 -30.79 30.15
N GLY A 94 31.57 -29.92 31.17
CA GLY A 94 30.87 -28.63 31.20
C GLY A 94 31.30 -27.71 30.06
N ARG A 95 32.61 -27.65 29.78
CA ARG A 95 33.16 -26.87 28.65
C ARG A 95 32.63 -27.36 27.31
N ALA A 96 32.61 -28.67 27.11
CA ALA A 96 32.10 -29.28 25.87
C ALA A 96 30.60 -28.98 25.69
N ALA A 97 29.80 -29.13 26.75
CA ALA A 97 28.37 -28.83 26.72
C ALA A 97 28.10 -27.35 26.37
N CYS A 98 28.83 -26.41 26.98
CA CYS A 98 28.73 -24.98 26.64
C CYS A 98 29.07 -24.72 25.16
N GLY A 99 30.11 -25.36 24.63
CA GLY A 99 30.51 -25.22 23.23
C GLY A 99 29.43 -25.73 22.26
N VAL A 100 28.88 -26.92 22.51
CA VAL A 100 27.81 -27.50 21.68
C VAL A 100 26.56 -26.61 21.72
N ALA A 101 26.15 -26.17 22.91
CA ALA A 101 24.99 -25.31 23.05
C ALA A 101 25.18 -23.95 22.34
N ALA A 102 26.36 -23.35 22.44
CA ALA A 102 26.70 -22.13 21.70
C ALA A 102 26.59 -22.34 20.17
N ALA A 103 27.13 -23.45 19.66
CA ALA A 103 27.08 -23.78 18.24
C ALA A 103 25.64 -23.98 17.74
N VAL A 104 24.80 -24.68 18.52
CA VAL A 104 23.37 -24.89 18.18
C VAL A 104 22.62 -23.56 18.11
N LEU A 105 22.81 -22.67 19.10
CA LEU A 105 22.17 -21.36 19.10
C LEU A 105 22.60 -20.50 17.91
N ALA A 106 23.89 -20.53 17.55
CA ALA A 106 24.39 -19.85 16.36
C ALA A 106 23.78 -20.41 15.07
N ALA A 107 23.66 -21.74 14.96
CA ALA A 107 23.02 -22.39 13.83
C ALA A 107 21.54 -22.00 13.71
N LEU A 108 20.81 -21.95 14.83
CA LEU A 108 19.41 -21.48 14.86
C LEU A 108 19.29 -20.01 14.44
N ALA A 109 20.22 -19.14 14.85
CA ALA A 109 20.24 -17.75 14.40
C ALA A 109 20.46 -17.66 12.87
N GLY A 110 21.32 -18.52 12.33
CA GLY A 110 21.51 -18.70 10.88
C GLY A 110 20.21 -19.14 10.19
N ALA A 111 19.51 -20.13 10.75
CA ALA A 111 18.24 -20.61 10.22
C ALA A 111 17.15 -19.53 10.21
N VAL A 112 17.05 -18.70 11.27
CA VAL A 112 16.13 -17.55 11.32
C VAL A 112 16.46 -16.54 10.22
N THR A 113 17.74 -16.27 9.97
CA THR A 113 18.19 -15.38 8.89
C THR A 113 17.82 -15.92 7.51
N ALA A 114 18.03 -17.23 7.29
CA ALA A 114 17.65 -17.89 6.04
C ALA A 114 16.12 -17.87 5.84
N PHE A 115 15.34 -18.10 6.90
CA PHE A 115 13.89 -18.01 6.86
C PHE A 115 13.42 -16.58 6.51
N GLU A 116 13.98 -15.56 7.15
CA GLU A 116 13.68 -14.17 6.83
C GLU A 116 13.99 -13.85 5.35
N ALA A 117 15.14 -14.28 4.85
CA ALA A 117 15.54 -14.08 3.46
C ALA A 117 14.61 -14.82 2.49
N LEU A 118 14.19 -16.04 2.83
CA LEU A 118 13.25 -16.82 2.05
C LEU A 118 11.90 -16.11 1.93
N ILE A 119 11.35 -15.62 3.05
CA ILE A 119 10.04 -14.95 3.05
C ILE A 119 10.11 -13.56 2.45
N GLY A 120 11.18 -12.81 2.70
CA GLY A 120 11.38 -11.46 2.17
C GLY A 120 10.48 -10.42 2.83
N PHE A 121 10.39 -10.42 4.17
CA PHE A 121 9.50 -9.51 4.92
C PHE A 121 9.71 -8.04 4.56
N ALA A 122 10.95 -7.60 4.34
CA ALA A 122 11.25 -6.23 3.96
C ALA A 122 10.69 -5.87 2.57
N GLN A 123 10.80 -6.77 1.59
CA GLN A 123 10.25 -6.61 0.24
C GLN A 123 8.73 -6.58 0.28
N LEU A 124 8.11 -7.49 1.05
CA LEU A 124 6.66 -7.54 1.24
C LEU A 124 6.17 -6.24 1.88
N ARG A 125 6.76 -5.82 3.00
CA ARG A 125 6.41 -4.56 3.67
C ARG A 125 6.44 -3.39 2.70
N LYS A 126 7.51 -3.26 1.90
CA LYS A 126 7.63 -2.20 0.90
C LYS A 126 6.53 -2.28 -0.16
N LEU A 127 6.25 -3.48 -0.70
CA LEU A 127 5.21 -3.66 -1.71
C LEU A 127 3.83 -3.24 -1.20
N TYR A 128 3.46 -3.66 0.01
CA TYR A 128 2.19 -3.27 0.63
C TYR A 128 2.15 -1.77 0.94
N GLY A 129 3.23 -1.20 1.49
CA GLY A 129 3.32 0.23 1.81
C GLY A 129 3.24 1.14 0.58
N ASP A 130 3.92 0.79 -0.51
CA ASP A 130 3.86 1.51 -1.78
C ASP A 130 2.41 1.56 -2.30
N THR A 131 1.70 0.42 -2.27
CA THR A 131 0.31 0.35 -2.74
C THR A 131 -0.63 1.13 -1.84
N ALA A 132 -0.49 1.02 -0.51
CA ALA A 132 -1.25 1.82 0.44
C ALA A 132 -1.03 3.33 0.22
N GLY A 133 0.22 3.75 -0.02
CA GLY A 133 0.58 5.14 -0.33
C GLY A 133 -0.07 5.63 -1.62
N ASN A 134 -0.03 4.83 -2.69
CA ASN A 134 -0.66 5.16 -3.96
C ASN A 134 -2.18 5.25 -3.85
N LEU A 135 -2.83 4.32 -3.11
CA LEU A 135 -4.26 4.38 -2.84
C LEU A 135 -4.64 5.60 -2.00
N ARG A 136 -3.83 5.97 -1.01
CA ARG A 136 -4.04 7.18 -0.21
C ARG A 136 -3.99 8.44 -1.10
N ALA A 137 -3.02 8.54 -1.99
CA ALA A 137 -2.92 9.65 -2.94
C ALA A 137 -4.15 9.68 -3.89
N ALA A 138 -4.54 8.53 -4.45
CA ALA A 138 -5.71 8.43 -5.30
C ALA A 138 -7.02 8.79 -4.56
N ALA A 139 -7.14 8.44 -3.28
CA ALA A 139 -8.27 8.80 -2.43
C ALA A 139 -8.38 10.32 -2.22
N LEU A 140 -7.25 10.99 -1.96
CA LEU A 140 -7.20 12.45 -1.83
C LEU A 140 -7.61 13.13 -3.14
N ASP A 141 -7.09 12.64 -4.26
CA ASP A 141 -7.46 13.16 -5.58
C ASP A 141 -8.93 12.91 -5.89
N TRP A 142 -9.48 11.76 -5.48
CA TRP A 142 -10.91 11.42 -5.62
C TRP A 142 -11.81 12.38 -4.84
N GLN A 143 -11.40 12.78 -3.64
CA GLN A 143 -12.14 13.71 -2.79
C GLN A 143 -12.05 15.15 -3.32
N ALA A 144 -10.89 15.57 -3.85
CA ALA A 144 -10.73 16.87 -4.50
C ALA A 144 -11.58 17.01 -5.78
N ALA A 145 -12.04 15.88 -6.34
CA ALA A 145 -12.95 15.86 -7.47
C ALA A 145 -14.35 16.32 -7.10
N GLY A 146 -14.79 17.41 -7.71
CA GLY A 146 -16.20 17.79 -7.67
C GLY A 146 -17.13 16.73 -8.30
N PRO A 147 -18.45 16.82 -8.05
CA PRO A 147 -19.45 15.87 -8.55
C PRO A 147 -19.52 15.69 -10.08
N GLY A 148 -18.95 16.61 -10.87
CA GLY A 148 -18.92 16.54 -12.34
C GLY A 148 -17.59 16.09 -12.93
N ALA A 149 -16.60 15.69 -12.12
CA ALA A 149 -15.33 15.18 -12.62
C ALA A 149 -15.50 13.76 -13.19
N GLY A 150 -14.82 13.45 -14.30
CA GLY A 150 -14.90 12.14 -14.97
C GLY A 150 -14.63 10.97 -14.02
N VAL A 151 -15.69 10.28 -13.62
CA VAL A 151 -15.63 9.14 -12.69
C VAL A 151 -14.84 7.98 -13.30
N GLU A 152 -15.03 7.74 -14.59
CA GLU A 152 -14.37 6.66 -15.34
C GLU A 152 -12.84 6.78 -15.32
N GLU A 153 -12.30 7.95 -15.62
CA GLU A 153 -10.84 8.20 -15.60
C GLU A 153 -10.23 7.90 -14.22
N ARG A 154 -10.97 8.23 -13.17
CA ARG A 154 -10.52 8.04 -11.78
C ARG A 154 -10.59 6.58 -11.35
N VAL A 155 -11.66 5.89 -11.73
CA VAL A 155 -11.76 4.43 -11.58
C VAL A 155 -10.62 3.77 -12.32
N GLU A 156 -10.37 4.15 -13.58
CA GLU A 156 -9.30 3.58 -14.38
C GLU A 156 -7.92 3.80 -13.76
N ARG A 157 -7.68 4.99 -13.19
CA ARG A 157 -6.45 5.30 -12.44
C ARG A 157 -6.29 4.41 -11.21
N ILE A 158 -7.34 4.19 -10.43
CA ILE A 158 -7.32 3.31 -9.26
C ILE A 158 -7.06 1.86 -9.70
N GLU A 159 -7.75 1.39 -10.74
CA GLU A 159 -7.55 0.03 -11.26
C GLU A 159 -6.15 -0.16 -11.87
N ARG A 160 -5.52 0.91 -12.38
CA ARG A 160 -4.13 0.88 -12.82
C ARG A 160 -3.17 0.60 -11.66
N ILE A 161 -3.43 1.14 -10.46
CA ILE A 161 -2.64 0.85 -9.25
C ILE A 161 -2.69 -0.65 -8.94
N PHE A 162 -3.88 -1.26 -8.95
CA PHE A 162 -4.03 -2.70 -8.71
C PHE A 162 -3.37 -3.56 -9.80
N ARG A 163 -3.50 -3.18 -11.08
CA ARG A 163 -2.80 -3.90 -12.17
C ARG A 163 -1.28 -3.82 -12.02
N THR A 164 -0.74 -2.66 -11.66
CA THR A 164 0.69 -2.50 -11.39
C THR A 164 1.14 -3.35 -10.20
N GLU A 165 0.36 -3.39 -9.13
CA GLU A 165 0.66 -4.21 -7.96
C GLU A 165 0.63 -5.71 -8.29
N ASN A 166 -0.39 -6.20 -8.98
CA ASN A 166 -0.43 -7.57 -9.50
C ASN A 166 0.81 -7.91 -10.37
N GLY A 167 1.26 -6.97 -11.21
CA GLY A 167 2.49 -7.13 -11.99
C GLY A 167 3.74 -7.27 -11.12
N ARG A 168 3.86 -6.47 -10.06
CA ARG A 168 4.97 -6.55 -9.09
C ARG A 168 4.97 -7.89 -8.34
N TRP A 169 3.80 -8.43 -8.00
CA TRP A 169 3.68 -9.77 -7.41
C TRP A 169 4.20 -10.85 -8.34
N GLY A 170 3.84 -10.79 -9.63
CA GLY A 170 4.36 -11.72 -10.63
C GLY A 170 5.88 -11.71 -10.71
N GLN A 171 6.48 -10.51 -10.75
CA GLN A 171 7.94 -10.34 -10.76
C GLN A 171 8.60 -10.90 -9.49
N LEU A 172 8.01 -10.66 -8.32
CA LEU A 172 8.53 -11.18 -7.05
C LEU A 172 8.54 -12.72 -7.03
N MET A 173 7.50 -13.36 -7.58
CA MET A 173 7.44 -14.82 -7.67
C MET A 173 8.49 -15.39 -8.61
N LEU A 174 8.75 -14.73 -9.75
CA LEU A 174 9.81 -15.12 -10.69
C LEU A 174 11.20 -14.99 -10.07
N GLN A 175 11.49 -13.86 -9.40
CA GLN A 175 12.77 -13.64 -8.72
C GLN A 175 13.02 -14.68 -7.61
N ARG A 176 11.98 -15.13 -6.90
CA ARG A 176 12.11 -16.20 -5.90
C ARG A 176 12.46 -17.55 -6.54
N GLN A 177 11.97 -17.86 -7.73
CA GLN A 177 12.31 -19.11 -8.43
C GLN A 177 13.77 -19.12 -8.91
N GLU A 178 14.23 -18.01 -9.50
CA GLU A 178 15.59 -17.87 -10.03
C GLU A 178 16.69 -17.90 -8.95
N GLY A 179 16.36 -17.52 -7.71
CA GLY A 179 17.28 -17.57 -6.56
C GLY A 179 17.56 -18.98 -6.01
N THR A 180 16.92 -20.02 -6.54
CA THR A 180 17.22 -21.41 -6.16
C THR A 180 18.52 -21.83 -6.86
N PRO A 181 19.63 -22.11 -6.14
CA PRO A 181 20.85 -22.55 -6.79
C PRO A 181 20.57 -23.80 -7.62
N PRO A 182 21.19 -23.93 -8.82
CA PRO A 182 21.02 -25.13 -9.62
C PRO A 182 21.39 -26.33 -8.77
N ASP A 183 20.47 -27.30 -8.72
CA ASP A 183 20.66 -28.58 -8.05
C ASP A 183 22.08 -29.05 -8.36
N ALA A 184 22.90 -29.23 -7.32
CA ALA A 184 24.26 -29.70 -7.47
C ALA A 184 24.15 -31.12 -8.00
N GLY A 185 24.07 -31.24 -9.33
CA GLY A 185 23.91 -32.50 -10.01
C GLY A 185 24.94 -33.50 -9.47
N PRO A 186 24.58 -34.79 -9.36
CA PRO A 186 25.42 -35.79 -8.73
C PRO A 186 26.84 -35.65 -9.27
N ALA A 187 27.80 -35.41 -8.35
CA ALA A 187 29.20 -35.22 -8.68
C ALA A 187 29.61 -36.31 -9.68
N ALA A 188 30.03 -35.88 -10.87
CA ALA A 188 30.40 -36.81 -11.92
C ALA A 188 31.44 -37.78 -11.34
N PRO A 189 31.27 -39.10 -11.49
CA PRO A 189 32.20 -40.06 -10.94
C PRO A 189 33.60 -39.77 -11.51
N GLU A 190 34.57 -39.54 -10.62
CA GLU A 190 35.97 -39.40 -11.00
C GLU A 190 36.35 -40.64 -11.82
N ARG A 191 36.78 -40.41 -13.06
CA ARG A 191 37.27 -41.51 -13.90
C ARG A 191 38.64 -41.97 -13.37
N PRO A 192 38.87 -43.29 -13.30
CA PRO A 192 40.10 -43.89 -12.77
C PRO A 192 41.33 -43.59 -13.63
#